data_AF-A0A2E0VTE0-F1
#
_entry.id   AF-A0A2E0VTE0-F1
#
_cell.length_a   1.000
_cell.length_b   1.000
_cell.length_c   1.000
_cell.angle_alpha   90.00
_cell.angle_beta   90.00
_cell.angle_gamma   90.00
#
_symmetry.space_group_name_H-M   'P 1'
#
loop_
_entity.id
_entity.type
_entity.pdbx_description
1 polymer ?
#
loop_
_entity_poly.entity_id
_entity_poly.type
_entity_poly.pdbx_seq_one_letter_code
_entity_poly.pdbx_strand_id
1 'polypeptide(L)'
;MVQVKQNCRKLWETIALYTALSSPISTCEYYEAKNGCQVNRRIELYLNKAELPKGWNGINRLVKVRRWGIRGEKPFEEVAFYALSKPINSAAIVAHAIQSHWSIENRLHWIKDVNLGEDDMTLTSPKEAAILAYLNNISYNVLKVNGLKPTKDTLARLSNKVKELYKLFYET
;
A
#
# COMPACT_ATOMS: atom_id res chain seq x y z
N MET A 1 7.01 7.11 -5.67
CA MET A 1 7.11 5.75 -6.24
C MET A 1 5.70 5.24 -6.34
N VAL A 2 5.32 4.65 -7.48
CA VAL A 2 3.95 4.20 -7.72
C VAL A 2 3.98 2.77 -8.25
N GLN A 3 3.06 1.92 -7.78
CA GLN A 3 2.86 0.58 -8.36
C GLN A 3 2.15 0.71 -9.71
N VAL A 4 2.71 0.11 -10.75
CA VAL A 4 2.06 0.00 -12.05
C VAL A 4 1.08 -1.17 -11.98
N LYS A 5 -0.22 -0.85 -11.99
CA LYS A 5 -1.30 -1.84 -11.97
C LYS A 5 -1.60 -2.34 -13.38
N GLN A 6 -2.18 -3.54 -13.48
CA GLN A 6 -2.45 -4.21 -14.77
C GLN A 6 -3.51 -3.50 -15.62
N ASN A 7 -4.36 -2.65 -15.02
CA ASN A 7 -5.28 -1.79 -15.77
C ASN A 7 -4.54 -0.79 -16.69
N CYS A 8 -3.28 -0.45 -16.38
CA CYS A 8 -2.36 0.27 -17.27
C CYS A 8 -1.57 -0.70 -18.17
N ARG A 9 -2.29 -1.54 -18.93
CA ARG A 9 -1.75 -2.72 -19.62
C ARG A 9 -0.49 -2.46 -20.46
N LYS A 10 -0.52 -1.46 -21.35
CA LYS A 10 0.62 -1.12 -22.23
C LYS A 10 1.89 -0.82 -21.43
N LEU A 11 1.76 0.01 -20.38
CA LEU A 11 2.90 0.34 -19.52
C LEU A 11 3.42 -0.89 -18.78
N TRP A 12 2.50 -1.70 -18.26
CA TRP A 12 2.84 -2.92 -17.54
C TRP A 12 3.63 -3.89 -18.42
N GLU A 13 3.13 -4.15 -19.64
CA GLU A 13 3.76 -5.04 -20.62
C GLU A 13 5.14 -4.51 -21.07
N THR A 14 5.28 -3.21 -21.33
CA THR A 14 6.57 -2.60 -21.66
C THR A 14 7.60 -2.80 -20.55
N ILE A 15 7.21 -2.59 -19.28
CA ILE A 15 8.11 -2.78 -18.14
C ILE A 15 8.44 -4.27 -17.96
N ALA A 16 7.46 -5.15 -18.10
CA ALA A 16 7.66 -6.60 -18.01
C ALA A 16 8.68 -7.08 -19.04
N LEU A 17 8.53 -6.67 -20.31
CA LEU A 17 9.44 -7.00 -21.39
C LEU A 17 10.84 -6.43 -21.11
N TYR A 18 10.94 -5.15 -20.76
CA TYR A 18 12.22 -4.50 -20.50
C TYR A 18 13.00 -5.17 -19.37
N THR A 19 12.32 -5.48 -18.26
CA THR A 19 12.94 -6.13 -17.09
C THR A 19 13.27 -7.61 -17.32
N ALA A 20 12.65 -8.26 -18.31
CA ALA A 20 13.00 -9.62 -18.74
C ALA A 20 14.24 -9.64 -19.66
N LEU A 21 14.45 -8.59 -20.46
CA LEU A 21 15.54 -8.51 -21.44
C LEU A 21 16.80 -7.77 -20.92
N SER A 22 16.70 -7.10 -19.77
CA SER A 22 17.77 -6.28 -19.21
C SER A 22 18.26 -6.81 -17.88
N SER A 23 19.50 -6.47 -17.52
CA SER A 23 20.04 -6.74 -16.18
C SER A 23 19.71 -5.60 -15.21
N PRO A 24 19.38 -5.91 -13.93
CA PRO A 24 19.18 -4.89 -12.91
C PRO A 24 20.50 -4.19 -12.55
N ILE A 25 20.41 -2.91 -12.18
CA ILE A 25 21.53 -2.12 -11.65
C ILE A 25 21.79 -2.40 -10.17
N SER A 26 20.79 -2.93 -9.45
CA SER A 26 20.88 -3.30 -8.05
C SER A 26 19.78 -4.31 -7.74
N THR A 27 20.10 -5.28 -6.88
CA THR A 27 19.17 -6.30 -6.42
C THR A 27 19.20 -6.39 -4.91
N CYS A 28 18.04 -6.59 -4.29
CA CYS A 28 17.89 -6.85 -2.87
C CYS A 28 16.94 -8.04 -2.70
N GLU A 29 17.33 -9.02 -1.89
CA GLU A 29 16.54 -10.21 -1.61
C GLU A 29 16.55 -10.50 -0.12
N TYR A 30 15.38 -10.85 0.41
CA TYR A 30 15.21 -11.19 1.81
C TYR A 30 14.01 -12.10 2.02
N TYR A 31 14.01 -12.75 3.17
CA TYR A 31 12.98 -13.68 3.62
C TYR A 31 12.30 -13.15 4.88
N GLU A 32 10.99 -13.32 4.95
CA GLU A 32 10.18 -13.03 6.13
C GLU A 32 9.28 -14.23 6.45
N ALA A 33 9.18 -14.57 7.74
CA ALA A 33 8.21 -15.54 8.24
C ALA A 33 7.40 -14.94 9.40
N LYS A 34 6.07 -15.01 9.32
CA LYS A 34 5.18 -14.55 10.38
C LYS A 34 3.86 -15.31 10.36
N ASN A 35 3.42 -15.81 11.52
CA ASN A 35 2.11 -16.47 11.70
C ASN A 35 1.81 -17.53 10.63
N GLY A 36 2.76 -18.42 10.34
CA GLY A 36 2.60 -19.47 9.31
C GLY A 36 2.71 -18.98 7.86
N CYS A 37 2.91 -17.69 7.62
CA CYS A 37 3.18 -17.12 6.31
C CYS A 37 4.70 -17.02 6.10
N GLN A 38 5.21 -17.60 5.02
CA GLN A 38 6.59 -17.57 4.60
C GLN A 38 6.68 -16.83 3.27
N VAL A 39 7.47 -15.76 3.19
CA VAL A 39 7.57 -14.91 2.01
C VAL A 39 9.02 -14.56 1.72
N ASN A 40 9.50 -15.05 0.58
CA ASN A 40 10.68 -14.52 -0.07
C ASN A 40 10.30 -13.31 -0.93
N ARG A 41 11.13 -12.27 -0.90
CA ARG A 41 10.97 -11.11 -1.78
C ARG A 41 12.29 -10.80 -2.46
N ARG A 42 12.25 -10.67 -3.77
CA ARG A 42 13.35 -10.14 -4.58
C ARG A 42 12.92 -8.84 -5.23
N ILE A 43 13.72 -7.81 -5.05
CA ILE A 43 13.55 -6.48 -5.61
C ILE A 43 14.71 -6.24 -6.56
N GLU A 44 14.38 -6.04 -7.83
CA GLU A 44 15.32 -5.77 -8.92
C GLU A 44 15.07 -4.34 -9.41
N LEU A 45 16.10 -3.50 -9.35
CA LEU A 45 16.06 -2.10 -9.73
C LEU A 45 16.76 -1.93 -11.07
N TYR A 46 16.15 -1.16 -11.98
CA TYR A 46 16.62 -0.95 -13.32
C TYR A 46 16.70 0.55 -13.63
N LEU A 47 17.73 0.93 -14.40
CA LEU A 47 17.73 2.21 -15.08
C LEU A 47 16.64 2.19 -16.16
N ASN A 48 15.80 3.22 -16.23
CA ASN A 48 14.79 3.29 -17.28
C ASN A 48 15.45 3.68 -18.62
N LYS A 49 15.51 2.74 -19.56
CA LYS A 49 15.83 2.98 -20.98
C LYS A 49 14.71 2.47 -21.89
N ALA A 50 13.55 2.15 -21.32
CA ALA A 50 12.43 1.63 -22.07
C ALA A 50 11.68 2.78 -22.77
N GLU A 51 11.15 2.50 -23.95
CA GLU A 51 10.22 3.40 -24.64
C GLU A 51 8.84 3.31 -23.99
N LEU A 52 8.60 4.15 -22.98
CA LEU A 52 7.34 4.15 -22.24
C LEU A 52 6.23 4.90 -23.03
N PRO A 53 4.95 4.53 -22.82
CA PRO A 53 3.83 5.26 -23.41
C PRO A 53 3.81 6.75 -23.04
N LYS A 54 3.18 7.58 -23.89
CA LYS A 54 2.98 9.02 -23.63
C LYS A 54 2.38 9.26 -22.25
N GLY A 55 2.89 10.27 -21.54
CA GLY A 55 2.49 10.63 -20.17
C GLY A 55 3.39 10.04 -19.06
N TRP A 56 4.33 9.17 -19.41
CA TRP A 56 5.23 8.50 -18.45
C TRP A 56 6.70 8.93 -18.56
N ASN A 57 6.97 10.07 -19.22
CA ASN A 57 8.31 10.58 -19.52
C ASN A 57 9.15 10.93 -18.27
N GLY A 58 8.51 11.13 -17.11
CA GLY A 58 9.20 11.48 -15.86
C GLY A 58 9.79 10.29 -15.08
N ILE A 59 9.70 9.06 -15.60
CA ILE A 59 10.22 7.87 -14.93
C ILE A 59 11.72 7.72 -15.16
N ASN A 60 12.48 7.67 -14.07
CA ASN A 60 13.93 7.46 -14.09
C ASN A 60 14.34 6.02 -13.75
N ARG A 61 13.54 5.31 -12.95
CA ARG A 61 13.82 3.92 -12.55
C ARG A 61 12.59 3.04 -12.68
N LEU A 62 12.84 1.81 -13.06
CA LEU A 62 11.86 0.73 -13.08
C LEU A 62 12.25 -0.29 -12.02
N VAL A 63 11.26 -0.87 -11.35
CA VAL A 63 11.48 -1.85 -10.29
C VAL A 63 10.57 -3.04 -10.53
N LYS A 64 11.17 -4.23 -10.48
CA LYS A 64 10.45 -5.50 -10.46
C LYS A 64 10.53 -6.06 -9.05
N VAL A 65 9.38 -6.42 -8.50
CA VAL A 65 9.28 -7.09 -7.20
C VAL A 65 8.65 -8.45 -7.44
N ARG A 66 9.41 -9.50 -7.15
CA ARG A 66 8.91 -10.88 -7.11
C ARG A 66 8.69 -11.27 -5.66
N ARG A 67 7.56 -11.87 -5.35
CA ARG A 67 7.23 -12.41 -4.03
C ARG A 67 6.79 -13.86 -4.20
N TRP A 68 7.33 -14.77 -3.42
CA TRP A 68 6.94 -16.17 -3.47
C TRP A 68 7.10 -16.84 -2.11
N GLY A 69 6.37 -17.92 -1.89
CA GLY A 69 6.44 -18.69 -0.66
C GLY A 69 5.11 -19.34 -0.35
N ILE A 70 4.76 -19.41 0.93
CA ILE A 70 3.58 -20.12 1.44
C ILE A 70 2.75 -19.15 2.28
N ARG A 71 1.45 -19.03 1.98
CA ARG A 71 0.47 -18.30 2.79
C ARG A 71 -0.53 -19.31 3.35
N GLY A 72 -0.51 -19.54 4.66
CA GLY A 72 -1.23 -20.64 5.28
C GLY A 72 -0.62 -21.97 4.82
N GLU A 73 -1.29 -22.66 3.92
CA GLU A 73 -0.84 -23.94 3.34
C GLU A 73 -0.69 -23.89 1.81
N LYS A 74 -0.96 -22.73 1.20
CA LYS A 74 -0.97 -22.60 -0.27
C LYS A 74 0.31 -21.92 -0.76
N PRO A 75 1.03 -22.50 -1.73
CA PRO A 75 2.13 -21.81 -2.38
C PRO A 75 1.58 -20.64 -3.20
N PHE A 76 2.34 -19.56 -3.27
CA PHE A 76 2.00 -18.41 -4.10
C PHE A 76 3.24 -17.82 -4.75
N GLU A 77 3.02 -17.17 -5.88
CA GLU A 77 4.00 -16.33 -6.56
C GLU A 77 3.30 -15.11 -7.16
N GLU A 78 3.88 -13.94 -6.94
CA GLU A 78 3.37 -12.66 -7.41
C GLU A 78 4.51 -11.81 -7.96
N VAL A 79 4.26 -11.14 -9.11
CA VAL A 79 5.15 -10.14 -9.68
C VAL A 79 4.43 -8.79 -9.71
N ALA A 80 5.11 -7.76 -9.22
CA ALA A 80 4.65 -6.38 -9.24
C ALA A 80 5.72 -5.46 -9.82
N PHE A 81 5.29 -4.48 -10.60
CA PHE A 81 6.17 -3.44 -11.15
C PHE A 81 5.92 -2.10 -10.47
N TYR A 82 6.98 -1.34 -10.27
CA TYR A 82 6.93 0.01 -9.74
C TYR A 82 7.74 0.96 -10.62
N ALA A 83 7.29 2.22 -10.66
CA ALA A 83 7.96 3.31 -11.34
C ALA A 83 8.40 4.38 -10.34
N LEU A 84 9.62 4.87 -10.52
CA LEU A 84 10.19 5.96 -9.71
C LEU A 84 10.68 7.09 -10.60
N SER A 85 10.28 8.31 -10.27
CA SER A 85 10.84 9.53 -10.86
C SER A 85 12.18 9.92 -10.26
N LYS A 86 12.49 9.48 -9.02
CA LYS A 86 13.76 9.78 -8.37
C LYS A 86 14.86 8.82 -8.83
N PRO A 87 16.11 9.29 -9.06
CA PRO A 87 17.23 8.49 -9.51
C PRO A 87 17.88 7.69 -8.36
N ILE A 88 17.10 6.86 -7.66
CA ILE A 88 17.60 5.96 -6.61
C ILE A 88 18.33 4.78 -7.27
N ASN A 89 19.49 4.39 -6.74
CA ASN A 89 20.32 3.30 -7.30
C ASN A 89 20.51 2.10 -6.35
N SER A 90 19.88 2.12 -5.17
CA SER A 90 19.93 1.01 -4.21
C SER A 90 18.58 0.30 -4.13
N ALA A 91 18.55 -0.98 -4.48
CA ALA A 91 17.36 -1.81 -4.35
C ALA A 91 16.93 -1.99 -2.87
N ALA A 92 17.86 -1.94 -1.92
CA ALA A 92 17.54 -2.02 -0.49
C ALA A 92 16.74 -0.80 0.00
N ILE A 93 17.11 0.41 -0.43
CA ILE A 93 16.36 1.63 -0.12
C ILE A 93 14.94 1.55 -0.70
N VAL A 94 14.82 1.06 -1.94
CA VAL A 94 13.52 0.85 -2.60
C VAL A 94 12.69 -0.20 -1.85
N ALA A 95 13.29 -1.32 -1.44
CA ALA A 95 12.63 -2.36 -0.68
C ALA A 95 12.06 -1.82 0.65
N HIS A 96 12.85 -1.05 1.39
CA HIS A 96 12.40 -0.40 2.63
C HIS A 96 11.25 0.58 2.37
N ALA A 97 11.32 1.38 1.30
CA ALA A 97 10.26 2.30 0.94
C ALA A 97 8.96 1.58 0.57
N ILE A 98 9.05 0.46 -0.17
CA ILE A 98 7.89 -0.39 -0.51
C ILE A 98 7.28 -0.94 0.78
N GLN A 99 8.07 -1.60 1.64
CA GLN A 99 7.60 -2.15 2.90
C GLN A 99 6.95 -1.10 3.81
N SER A 100 7.58 0.08 3.94
CA SER A 100 7.06 1.18 4.75
C SER A 100 5.72 1.69 4.23
N HIS A 101 5.55 1.76 2.91
CA HIS A 101 4.27 2.14 2.33
C HIS A 101 3.18 1.10 2.62
N TRP A 102 3.49 -0.19 2.43
CA TRP A 102 2.58 -1.30 2.74
C TRP A 102 2.20 -1.35 4.22
N SER A 103 3.13 -1.08 5.14
CA SER A 103 2.82 -1.11 6.58
C SER A 103 1.88 0.03 7.00
N ILE A 104 1.99 1.21 6.37
CA ILE A 104 1.06 2.32 6.57
C ILE A 104 -0.33 1.96 6.06
N GLU A 105 -0.41 1.46 4.83
CA GLU A 105 -1.68 1.09 4.20
C GLU A 105 -2.39 -0.05 4.96
N ASN A 106 -1.67 -1.12 5.29
CA ASN A 106 -2.24 -2.25 6.06
C ASN A 106 -2.74 -1.83 7.44
N ARG A 107 -2.01 -0.94 8.14
CA ARG A 107 -2.44 -0.46 9.46
C ARG A 107 -3.70 0.39 9.35
N LEU A 108 -3.81 1.22 8.31
CA LEU A 108 -4.99 2.05 8.08
C LEU A 108 -6.21 1.19 7.73
N HIS A 109 -6.06 0.22 6.82
CA HIS A 109 -7.13 -0.70 6.44
C HIS A 109 -7.61 -1.51 7.64
N TRP A 110 -6.73 -2.13 8.42
CA TRP A 110 -7.16 -2.86 9.62
C TRP A 110 -8.02 -2.02 10.58
N ILE A 111 -7.67 -0.74 10.76
CA ILE A 111 -8.47 0.17 11.59
C ILE A 111 -9.85 0.41 10.97
N LYS A 112 -9.93 0.64 9.67
CA LYS A 112 -11.19 0.89 8.97
C LYS A 112 -12.06 -0.36 8.92
N ASP A 113 -11.49 -1.45 8.46
CA ASP A 113 -12.16 -2.73 8.24
C ASP A 113 -12.68 -3.29 9.56
N VAL A 114 -11.84 -3.32 10.60
CA VAL A 114 -12.15 -4.03 11.86
C VAL A 114 -12.60 -3.11 12.99
N ASN A 115 -11.99 -1.94 13.17
CA ASN A 115 -12.37 -1.06 14.27
C ASN A 115 -13.54 -0.15 13.91
N LEU A 116 -13.60 0.34 12.67
CA LEU A 116 -14.73 1.13 12.17
C LEU A 116 -15.79 0.26 11.46
N GLY A 117 -15.52 -1.04 11.30
CA GLY A 117 -16.48 -2.04 10.85
C GLY A 117 -16.86 -1.92 9.38
N GLU A 118 -15.99 -1.36 8.52
CA GLU A 118 -16.29 -1.25 7.07
C GLU A 118 -16.62 -2.63 6.46
N ASP A 119 -15.92 -3.70 6.88
CA ASP A 119 -16.13 -5.06 6.38
C ASP A 119 -17.47 -5.67 6.83
N ASP A 120 -17.99 -5.26 7.99
CA ASP A 120 -19.24 -5.77 8.54
C ASP A 120 -20.46 -5.08 7.88
N MET A 121 -20.25 -4.00 7.12
CA MET A 121 -21.34 -3.27 6.46
C MET A 121 -21.71 -3.88 5.11
N THR A 122 -22.98 -4.22 4.96
CA THR A 122 -23.56 -4.76 3.72
C THR A 122 -23.97 -3.63 2.76
N LEU A 123 -23.02 -2.75 2.44
CA LEU A 123 -23.24 -1.69 1.44
C LEU A 123 -23.12 -2.26 0.03
N THR A 124 -24.17 -2.10 -0.78
CA THR A 124 -24.21 -2.60 -2.16
C THR A 124 -23.98 -1.50 -3.20
N SER A 125 -24.18 -0.23 -2.83
CA SER A 125 -23.99 0.93 -3.72
C SER A 125 -22.59 1.52 -3.60
N PRO A 126 -21.87 1.76 -4.72
CA PRO A 126 -20.56 2.44 -4.71
C PRO A 126 -20.60 3.83 -4.07
N LYS A 127 -21.73 4.54 -4.18
CA LYS A 127 -21.90 5.88 -3.60
C LYS A 127 -21.97 5.82 -2.07
N GLU A 128 -22.69 4.84 -1.54
CA GLU A 128 -22.82 4.65 -0.09
C GLU A 128 -21.49 4.23 0.52
N ALA A 129 -20.78 3.30 -0.13
CA ALA A 129 -19.43 2.91 0.28
C ALA A 129 -18.46 4.11 0.29
N ALA A 130 -18.54 5.00 -0.70
CA ALA A 130 -17.71 6.20 -0.75
C ALA A 130 -18.03 7.16 0.42
N ILE A 131 -19.31 7.40 0.70
CA ILE A 131 -19.74 8.26 1.84
C ILE A 131 -19.21 7.71 3.16
N LEU A 132 -19.34 6.40 3.39
CA LEU A 132 -18.83 5.77 4.59
C LEU A 132 -17.30 5.92 4.70
N ALA A 133 -16.57 5.66 3.62
CA ALA A 133 -15.13 5.82 3.58
C ALA A 133 -14.70 7.26 3.91
N TYR A 134 -15.45 8.28 3.47
CA TYR A 134 -15.21 9.66 3.85
C TYR A 134 -15.43 9.90 5.35
N LEU A 135 -16.53 9.41 5.92
CA LEU A 135 -16.81 9.54 7.36
C LEU A 135 -15.73 8.87 8.20
N ASN A 136 -15.34 7.65 7.84
CA ASN A 136 -14.28 6.92 8.53
C ASN A 136 -12.91 7.60 8.44
N ASN A 137 -12.60 8.22 7.30
CA ASN A 137 -11.41 9.07 7.16
C ASN A 137 -11.46 10.29 8.09
N ILE A 138 -12.61 10.96 8.19
CA ILE A 138 -12.79 12.10 9.11
C ILE A 138 -12.58 11.65 10.55
N SER A 139 -13.28 10.60 10.99
CA SER A 139 -13.16 10.06 12.34
C SER A 139 -11.72 9.65 12.67
N TYR A 140 -11.04 8.96 11.74
CA TYR A 140 -9.64 8.58 11.90
C TYR A 140 -8.73 9.81 12.09
N ASN A 141 -8.89 10.84 11.25
CA ASN A 141 -8.06 12.04 11.29
C ASN A 141 -8.30 12.86 12.56
N VAL A 142 -9.56 13.03 12.98
CA VAL A 142 -9.93 13.74 14.21
C VAL A 142 -9.28 13.07 15.42
N LEU A 143 -9.40 11.75 15.54
CA LEU A 143 -8.76 11.00 16.63
C LEU A 143 -7.24 11.17 16.62
N LYS A 144 -6.62 11.05 15.44
CA LYS A 144 -5.17 11.14 15.29
C LYS A 144 -4.62 12.52 15.66
N VAL A 145 -5.29 13.59 15.25
CA VAL A 145 -4.88 14.97 15.57
C VAL A 145 -4.96 15.21 17.08
N ASN A 146 -5.95 14.64 17.76
CA ASN A 146 -6.09 14.70 19.21
C ASN A 146 -5.20 13.69 19.97
N GLY A 147 -4.23 13.05 19.29
CA GLY A 147 -3.31 12.08 19.90
C GLY A 147 -3.97 10.75 20.32
N LEU A 148 -5.23 10.53 19.95
CA LEU A 148 -5.98 9.32 20.26
C LEU A 148 -5.72 8.23 19.22
N LYS A 149 -5.68 6.98 19.68
CA LYS A 149 -5.57 5.82 18.79
C LYS A 149 -6.98 5.36 18.40
N PRO A 150 -7.26 5.12 17.12
CA PRO A 150 -8.57 4.65 16.66
C PRO A 150 -8.74 3.14 16.93
N THR A 151 -8.91 2.79 18.20
CA THR A 151 -9.18 1.43 18.68
C THR A 151 -10.67 1.25 18.95
N LYS A 152 -11.16 -0.01 18.99
CA LYS A 152 -12.54 -0.32 19.38
C LYS A 152 -12.93 0.32 20.71
N ASP A 153 -12.03 0.30 21.69
CA ASP A 153 -12.23 0.93 23.01
C ASP A 153 -12.38 2.46 22.92
N THR A 154 -11.50 3.13 22.15
CA THR A 154 -11.58 4.59 21.99
C THR A 154 -12.87 5.00 21.28
N LEU A 155 -13.28 4.22 20.28
CA LEU A 155 -14.54 4.44 19.57
C LEU A 155 -15.75 4.20 20.50
N ALA A 156 -15.76 3.11 21.26
CA ALA A 156 -16.83 2.82 22.23
C ALA A 156 -16.95 3.94 23.28
N ARG A 157 -15.83 4.42 23.81
CA ARG A 157 -15.78 5.51 24.79
C ARG A 157 -16.40 6.81 24.28
N LEU A 158 -16.20 7.12 23.00
CA LEU A 158 -16.65 8.38 22.40
C LEU A 158 -18.03 8.28 21.75
N SER A 159 -18.44 7.10 21.28
CA SER A 159 -19.65 6.86 20.47
C SER A 159 -20.92 7.50 21.03
N ASN A 160 -21.12 7.43 22.36
CA ASN A 160 -22.31 7.95 23.03
C ASN A 160 -22.06 9.26 23.81
N LYS A 161 -20.89 9.87 23.62
CA LYS A 161 -20.47 11.05 24.39
C LYS A 161 -20.34 12.28 23.51
N VAL A 162 -21.48 12.78 23.06
CA VAL A 162 -21.59 13.93 22.14
C VAL A 162 -20.77 15.15 22.60
N LYS A 163 -20.79 15.47 23.90
CA LYS A 163 -20.00 16.59 24.45
C LYS A 163 -18.49 16.35 24.38
N GLU A 164 -18.02 15.11 24.56
CA GLU A 164 -16.61 14.78 24.43
C GLU A 164 -16.19 14.75 22.95
N LEU A 165 -17.04 14.21 22.07
CA LEU A 165 -16.84 14.24 20.62
C LEU A 165 -16.71 15.67 20.09
N TYR A 166 -17.60 16.57 20.52
CA TYR A 166 -17.58 17.97 20.12
C TYR A 166 -16.21 18.62 20.39
N LYS A 167 -15.62 18.38 21.58
CA LYS A 167 -14.32 18.96 21.95
C LYS A 167 -13.19 18.58 20.99
N LEU A 168 -13.22 17.37 20.43
CA LEU A 168 -12.20 16.89 19.49
C LEU A 168 -12.12 17.70 18.20
N PHE A 169 -13.15 18.48 17.86
CA PHE A 169 -13.16 19.33 16.67
C PHE A 169 -12.67 20.77 16.92
N TYR A 170 -12.59 21.20 18.18
CA TYR A 170 -12.30 22.59 18.55
C TYR A 170 -11.02 22.78 19.38
N GLU A 171 -10.46 21.70 19.95
CA GLU A 171 -9.23 21.73 20.75
C GLU A 171 -7.93 21.58 19.92
N THR A 172 -8.00 21.85 18.61
CA THR A 172 -6.84 21.82 17.69
C THR A 172 -6.11 23.15 17.57
#